data_AF-A0A835W1R0-F1
#
_entry.id   AF-A0A835W1R0-F1
#
_cell.length_a   1.000
_cell.length_b   1.000
_cell.length_c   1.000
_cell.angle_alpha   90.00
_cell.angle_beta   90.00
_cell.angle_gamma   90.00
#
_symmetry.space_group_name_H-M   'P 1'
#
loop_
_entity.id
_entity.type
_entity.pdbx_description
1 polymer ?
#
loop_
_entity_poly.entity_id
_entity_poly.type
_entity_poly.pdbx_seq_one_letter_code
_entity_poly.pdbx_strand_id
1 'polypeptide(L)'
;MIDLLLGASLSPSDISQVLLAYPQAFQLSLDRGREVLDFLHDDMHLSESQVRTVLTRYPSILNMNVKGQLRPQVAYLQSLGVGPESLPELVLSRPLVLGPGIETVITFLKRLGVPRSQMRRMLRSCPLDYQVHFKNFSAAAPGGGSSSSSSSSGGMGRY
;
A
#
# COMPACT_ATOMS: atom_id res chain seq x y z
N MET A 1 24.72 1.41 9.34
CA MET A 1 23.53 2.18 8.89
C MET A 1 23.94 3.42 8.11
N ILE A 2 24.84 4.27 8.63
CA ILE A 2 25.39 5.42 7.88
C ILE A 2 26.05 4.98 6.57
N ASP A 3 26.85 3.91 6.57
CA ASP A 3 27.50 3.38 5.35
C ASP A 3 26.50 2.89 4.29
N LEU A 4 25.32 2.42 4.71
CA LEU A 4 24.26 2.01 3.81
C LEU A 4 23.64 3.25 3.13
N LEU A 5 23.37 4.30 3.91
CA LEU A 5 22.80 5.53 3.38
C LEU A 5 23.81 6.27 2.48
N LEU A 6 25.10 6.24 2.83
CA LEU A 6 26.18 6.73 1.96
C LEU A 6 26.29 5.91 0.68
N GLY A 7 26.16 4.59 0.79
CA GLY A 7 26.12 3.68 -0.36
C GLY A 7 24.93 3.87 -1.28
N ALA A 8 23.82 4.45 -0.77
CA ALA A 8 22.64 4.86 -1.54
C ALA A 8 22.74 6.28 -2.12
N SER A 9 23.96 6.83 -2.22
CA SER A 9 24.25 8.17 -2.75
C SER A 9 23.59 9.34 -2.00
N LEU A 10 23.25 9.17 -0.71
CA LEU A 10 22.73 10.27 0.11
C LEU A 10 23.89 11.17 0.57
N SER A 11 23.71 12.49 0.45
CA SER A 11 24.65 13.45 1.01
C SER A 11 24.53 13.48 2.54
N PRO A 12 25.56 13.95 3.27
CA PRO A 12 25.50 14.09 4.72
C PRO A 12 24.30 14.92 5.20
N SER A 13 23.85 15.90 4.41
CA SER A 13 22.66 16.69 4.69
C SER A 13 21.36 15.90 4.53
N ASP A 14 21.28 14.94 3.60
CA ASP A 14 20.07 14.10 3.49
C ASP A 14 20.05 13.05 4.59
N ILE A 15 21.21 12.51 4.93
CA ILE A 15 21.35 11.56 6.04
C ILE A 15 20.87 12.22 7.32
N SER A 16 21.30 13.46 7.60
CA SER A 16 20.81 14.18 8.79
C SER A 16 19.30 14.43 8.74
N GLN A 17 18.75 14.83 7.59
CA GLN A 17 17.30 15.00 7.41
C GLN A 17 16.53 13.68 7.66
N VAL A 18 16.99 12.57 7.09
CA VAL A 18 16.40 11.24 7.27
C VAL A 18 16.46 10.80 8.72
N LEU A 19 17.60 10.96 9.40
CA LEU A 19 17.77 10.58 10.80
C LEU A 19 16.90 11.43 11.73
N LEU A 20 16.75 12.73 11.45
CA LEU A 20 15.90 13.63 12.24
C LEU A 20 14.42 13.34 12.01
N ALA A 21 14.01 13.09 10.76
CA ALA A 21 12.63 12.77 10.41
C ALA A 21 12.23 11.35 10.84
N TYR A 22 13.20 10.44 10.92
CA TYR A 22 12.98 9.04 11.27
C TYR A 22 14.04 8.54 12.25
N PRO A 23 13.92 8.87 13.55
CA PRO A 23 14.86 8.42 14.58
C PRO A 23 14.95 6.90 14.68
N GLN A 24 13.90 6.19 14.26
CA GLN A 24 13.90 4.73 14.19
C GLN A 24 14.89 4.18 13.14
N ALA A 25 15.44 5.01 12.26
CA ALA A 25 16.54 4.63 11.37
C ALA A 25 17.77 4.10 12.13
N PHE A 26 17.97 4.47 13.41
CA PHE A 26 19.03 3.89 14.24
C PHE A 26 18.85 2.39 14.49
N GLN A 27 17.62 1.89 14.39
CA GLN A 27 17.27 0.47 14.56
C GLN A 27 17.22 -0.28 13.22
N LEU A 28 17.61 0.37 12.12
CA LEU A 28 17.51 -0.20 10.79
C LEU A 28 18.45 -1.40 10.64
N SER A 29 17.89 -2.53 10.21
CA SER A 29 18.69 -3.67 9.72
C SER A 29 19.36 -3.27 8.40
N LEU A 30 20.68 -3.48 8.34
CA LEU A 30 21.47 -3.24 7.12
C LEU A 30 21.00 -4.09 5.96
N ASP A 31 20.72 -5.37 6.22
CA ASP A 31 20.26 -6.32 5.21
C ASP A 31 18.90 -5.91 4.66
N ARG A 32 17.97 -5.54 5.56
CA ARG A 32 16.64 -5.08 5.14
C ARG A 32 16.71 -3.78 4.34
N GLY A 33 17.52 -2.82 4.79
CA GLY A 33 17.71 -1.57 4.07
C GLY A 33 18.31 -1.79 2.68
N ARG A 34 19.27 -2.71 2.55
CA ARG A 34 19.84 -3.09 1.25
C ARG A 34 18.81 -3.72 0.33
N GLU A 35 18.03 -4.68 0.81
CA GLU A 35 16.95 -5.28 0.01
C GLU A 35 15.97 -4.22 -0.52
N VAL A 36 15.63 -3.22 0.30
CA VAL A 36 14.74 -2.12 -0.12
C VAL A 36 15.39 -1.25 -1.20
N LEU A 37 16.69 -0.94 -1.08
CA LEU A 37 17.42 -0.20 -2.10
C LEU A 37 17.45 -0.97 -3.42
N ASP A 38 17.81 -2.26 -3.37
CA ASP A 38 17.84 -3.14 -4.53
C ASP A 38 16.44 -3.19 -5.18
N PHE A 39 15.37 -3.29 -4.39
CA PHE A 39 14.00 -3.21 -4.90
C PHE A 39 13.68 -1.88 -5.60
N LEU A 40 14.09 -0.74 -5.04
CA LEU A 40 13.84 0.57 -5.65
C LEU A 40 14.61 0.76 -6.96
N HIS A 41 15.79 0.17 -7.08
CA HIS A 41 16.59 0.21 -8.31
C HIS A 41 16.15 -0.84 -9.33
N ASP A 42 16.06 -2.10 -8.93
CA ASP A 42 15.88 -3.22 -9.84
C ASP A 42 14.41 -3.44 -10.20
N ASP A 43 13.50 -3.42 -9.21
CA ASP A 43 12.08 -3.66 -9.45
C ASP A 43 11.36 -2.38 -9.92
N MET A 44 11.73 -1.21 -9.37
CA MET A 44 11.08 0.08 -9.68
C MET A 44 11.82 0.94 -10.71
N HIS A 45 13.02 0.53 -11.14
CA HIS A 45 13.84 1.24 -12.13
C HIS A 45 14.09 2.73 -11.80
N LEU A 46 14.23 3.04 -10.51
CA LEU A 46 14.51 4.41 -10.06
C LEU A 46 15.99 4.74 -10.17
N SER A 47 16.29 5.97 -10.59
CA SER A 47 17.65 6.52 -10.52
C SER A 47 18.06 6.80 -9.05
N GLU A 48 19.36 6.91 -8.79
CA GLU A 48 19.90 7.32 -7.47
C GLU A 48 19.23 8.59 -6.91
N SER A 49 19.03 9.60 -7.75
CA SER A 49 18.37 10.86 -7.35
C SER A 49 16.89 10.65 -6.97
N GLN A 50 16.21 9.76 -7.66
CA GLN A 50 14.83 9.38 -7.39
C GLN A 50 14.72 8.54 -6.11
N VAL A 51 15.63 7.60 -5.89
CA VAL A 51 15.72 6.82 -4.65
C VAL A 51 15.95 7.74 -3.46
N ARG A 52 16.94 8.65 -3.53
CA ARG A 52 17.16 9.69 -2.52
C ARG A 52 15.89 10.49 -2.21
N THR A 53 15.13 10.86 -3.25
CA THR A 53 13.87 11.59 -3.09
C THR A 53 12.81 10.77 -2.35
N VAL A 54 12.72 9.46 -2.61
CA VAL A 54 11.83 8.56 -1.88
C VAL A 54 12.26 8.42 -0.42
N LEU A 55 13.55 8.20 -0.16
CA LEU A 55 14.08 7.99 1.19
C LEU A 55 13.95 9.23 2.06
N THR A 56 14.17 10.41 1.50
CA THR A 56 14.00 11.69 2.23
C THR A 56 12.54 11.98 2.55
N ARG A 57 11.59 11.62 1.67
CA ARG A 57 10.15 11.85 1.89
C ARG A 57 9.46 10.76 2.70
N TYR A 58 9.93 9.52 2.61
CA TYR A 58 9.33 8.36 3.25
C TYR A 58 10.40 7.38 3.77
N PRO A 59 11.18 7.80 4.77
CA PRO A 59 12.31 7.04 5.29
C PRO A 59 11.92 5.69 5.91
N SER A 60 10.68 5.53 6.37
CA SER A 60 10.17 4.28 6.94
C SER A 60 10.10 3.14 5.92
N ILE A 61 10.17 3.41 4.61
CA ILE A 61 10.25 2.38 3.57
C ILE A 61 11.44 1.43 3.79
N LEU A 62 12.55 1.93 4.33
CA LEU A 62 13.76 1.15 4.59
C LEU A 62 13.55 0.00 5.58
N ASN A 63 12.50 0.08 6.40
CA ASN A 63 12.18 -0.97 7.38
C ASN A 63 11.07 -1.92 6.89
N MET A 64 10.60 -1.76 5.65
CA MET A 64 9.59 -2.64 5.07
C MET A 64 10.21 -3.94 4.54
N ASN A 65 9.41 -5.01 4.55
CA ASN A 65 9.81 -6.28 3.94
C ASN A 65 9.51 -6.24 2.44
N VAL A 66 10.54 -6.37 1.60
CA VAL A 66 10.38 -6.35 0.13
C VAL A 66 9.46 -7.47 -0.35
N LYS A 67 9.74 -8.71 0.08
CA LYS A 67 9.03 -9.91 -0.39
C LYS A 67 7.60 -9.99 0.16
N GLY A 68 7.41 -9.60 1.41
CA GLY A 68 6.14 -9.74 2.13
C GLY A 68 5.24 -8.51 2.06
N GLN A 69 5.78 -7.33 1.73
CA GLN A 69 5.00 -6.08 1.71
C GLN A 69 5.14 -5.36 0.36
N LEU A 70 6.35 -4.96 -0.04
CA LEU A 70 6.53 -4.06 -1.19
C LEU A 70 6.11 -4.72 -2.52
N ARG A 71 6.59 -5.93 -2.82
CA ARG A 71 6.25 -6.66 -4.05
C ARG A 71 4.76 -7.00 -4.16
N PRO A 72 4.10 -7.58 -3.13
CA PRO A 72 2.65 -7.77 -3.14
C PRO A 72 1.89 -6.48 -3.40
N GLN A 73 2.37 -5.37 -2.85
CA GLN A 73 1.71 -4.08 -2.98
C GLN A 73 1.88 -3.47 -4.37
N VAL A 74 3.03 -3.65 -5.01
CA VAL A 74 3.22 -3.34 -6.43
C VAL A 74 2.27 -4.16 -7.31
N ALA A 75 2.21 -5.48 -7.09
CA ALA A 75 1.32 -6.35 -7.84
C ALA A 75 -0.15 -5.93 -7.65
N TYR A 76 -0.50 -5.51 -6.44
CA TYR A 76 -1.82 -4.95 -6.15
C TYR A 76 -2.10 -3.68 -6.96
N LEU A 77 -1.19 -2.71 -6.95
CA LEU A 77 -1.32 -1.47 -7.74
C LEU A 77 -1.46 -1.75 -9.24
N GLN A 78 -0.68 -2.71 -9.76
CA GLN A 78 -0.80 -3.17 -11.15
C GLN A 78 -2.17 -3.78 -11.44
N SER A 79 -2.73 -4.58 -10.52
CA SER A 79 -4.09 -5.13 -10.64
C SER A 79 -5.20 -4.07 -10.69
N LEU A 80 -4.91 -2.85 -10.22
CA LEU A 80 -5.82 -1.70 -10.30
C LEU A 80 -5.69 -0.93 -11.63
N GLY A 81 -4.81 -1.37 -12.53
CA GLY A 81 -4.54 -0.73 -13.81
C GLY A 81 -3.51 0.40 -13.74
N VAL A 82 -2.65 0.41 -12.72
CA VAL A 82 -1.42 1.21 -12.73
C VAL A 82 -0.40 0.48 -13.59
N GLY A 83 -0.10 1.03 -14.77
CA GLY A 83 0.88 0.42 -15.67
C GLY A 83 2.30 0.53 -15.12
N PRO A 84 3.22 -0.35 -15.56
CA PRO A 84 4.60 -0.37 -15.11
C PRO A 84 5.30 0.99 -15.32
N GLU A 85 5.02 1.69 -16.42
CA GLU A 85 5.57 3.03 -16.69
C GLU A 85 5.10 4.11 -15.70
N SER A 86 3.86 3.99 -15.22
CA SER A 86 3.25 4.97 -14.31
C SER A 86 3.53 4.69 -12.83
N LEU A 87 4.03 3.49 -12.53
CA LEU A 87 4.26 3.03 -11.17
C LEU A 87 5.45 3.79 -10.52
N PRO A 88 6.62 3.95 -11.16
CA PRO A 88 7.71 4.76 -10.64
C PRO A 88 7.29 6.20 -10.35
N GLU A 89 6.54 6.83 -11.27
CA GLU A 89 6.04 8.19 -11.09
C GLU A 89 5.07 8.29 -9.89
N LEU A 90 4.22 7.28 -9.71
CA LEU A 90 3.31 7.19 -8.57
C LEU A 90 4.07 7.02 -7.25
N VAL A 91 5.10 6.16 -7.21
CA VAL A 91 5.93 5.95 -6.02
C VAL A 91 6.73 7.20 -5.69
N LEU A 92 7.27 7.91 -6.68
CA LEU A 92 8.03 9.15 -6.48
C LEU A 92 7.18 10.31 -5.97
N SER A 93 5.96 10.42 -6.51
CA SER A 93 5.01 11.44 -6.07
C SER A 93 4.40 11.08 -4.72
N ARG A 94 4.17 9.80 -4.45
CA ARG A 94 3.53 9.31 -3.22
C ARG A 94 4.11 7.96 -2.76
N PRO A 95 5.23 7.96 -2.03
CA PRO A 95 5.83 6.72 -1.54
C PRO A 95 4.90 5.90 -0.62
N LEU A 96 3.97 6.57 0.08
CA LEU A 96 2.97 5.96 0.97
C LEU A 96 2.05 4.95 0.27
N VAL A 97 1.96 4.96 -1.07
CA VAL A 97 1.21 3.93 -1.82
C VAL A 97 1.82 2.53 -1.67
N LEU A 98 3.07 2.43 -1.21
CA LEU A 98 3.76 1.18 -0.86
C LEU A 98 3.62 0.84 0.65
N GLY A 99 2.97 1.70 1.44
CA GLY A 99 2.73 1.52 2.87
C GLY A 99 1.45 0.74 3.19
N PRO A 100 1.35 0.10 4.36
CA PRO A 100 0.20 -0.73 4.71
C PRO A 100 -1.13 0.06 4.69
N GLY A 101 -2.22 -0.61 4.29
CA GLY A 101 -3.59 -0.08 4.35
C GLY A 101 -4.20 0.37 3.01
N ILE A 102 -3.40 0.48 1.94
CA ILE A 102 -3.93 0.81 0.60
C ILE A 102 -4.95 -0.22 0.11
N GLU A 103 -4.69 -1.50 0.41
CA GLU A 103 -5.59 -2.60 0.06
C GLU A 103 -6.95 -2.46 0.74
N THR A 104 -6.95 -2.06 2.02
CA THR A 104 -8.16 -1.83 2.81
C THR A 104 -9.00 -0.71 2.21
N VAL A 105 -8.38 0.44 1.92
CA VAL A 105 -9.07 1.61 1.33
C VAL A 105 -9.65 1.26 -0.03
N ILE A 106 -8.89 0.60 -0.90
CA ILE A 106 -9.36 0.25 -2.24
C ILE A 106 -10.45 -0.83 -2.18
N THR A 107 -10.34 -1.81 -1.28
CA THR A 107 -11.38 -2.83 -1.07
C THR A 107 -12.69 -2.20 -0.59
N PHE A 108 -12.61 -1.22 0.31
CA PHE A 108 -13.75 -0.44 0.74
C PHE A 108 -14.40 0.32 -0.42
N LEU A 109 -13.62 1.02 -1.25
CA LEU A 109 -14.12 1.73 -2.42
C LEU A 109 -14.75 0.79 -3.46
N LYS A 110 -14.20 -0.41 -3.65
CA LYS A 110 -14.78 -1.44 -4.52
C LYS A 110 -16.17 -1.85 -4.02
N ARG A 111 -16.34 -2.04 -2.70
CA ARG A 111 -17.64 -2.36 -2.09
C ARG A 111 -18.66 -1.23 -2.26
N LEU A 112 -18.22 0.01 -2.30
CA LEU A 112 -19.08 1.18 -2.60
C LEU A 112 -19.43 1.32 -4.09
N GLY A 113 -18.96 0.43 -4.96
CA GLY A 113 -19.23 0.49 -6.40
C GLY A 113 -18.42 1.56 -7.14
N VAL A 114 -17.36 2.10 -6.53
CA VAL A 114 -16.50 3.09 -7.19
C VAL A 114 -15.77 2.42 -8.37
N PRO A 115 -15.83 2.97 -9.59
CA PRO A 115 -15.17 2.37 -10.74
C PRO A 115 -13.65 2.49 -10.64
N ARG A 116 -12.93 1.50 -11.18
CA ARG A 116 -11.45 1.46 -11.18
C ARG A 116 -10.80 2.73 -11.73
N SER A 117 -11.43 3.37 -12.72
CA SER A 117 -10.95 4.63 -13.31
C SER A 117 -10.89 5.77 -12.29
N GLN A 118 -11.87 5.86 -11.39
CA GLN A 118 -11.91 6.86 -10.31
C GLN A 118 -10.90 6.53 -9.21
N MET A 119 -10.72 5.25 -8.87
CA MET A 119 -9.67 4.82 -7.92
C MET A 119 -8.28 5.21 -8.41
N ARG A 120 -7.98 4.97 -9.71
CA ARG A 120 -6.71 5.38 -10.33
C ARG A 120 -6.50 6.89 -10.28
N ARG A 121 -7.56 7.66 -10.48
CA ARG A 121 -7.52 9.13 -10.33
C ARG A 121 -7.24 9.53 -8.89
N MET A 122 -7.89 8.88 -7.93
CA MET A 122 -7.72 9.14 -6.50
C MET A 122 -6.28 8.87 -6.02
N LEU A 123 -5.69 7.74 -6.41
CA LEU A 123 -4.28 7.43 -6.11
C LEU A 123 -3.32 8.54 -6.59
N ARG A 124 -3.65 9.15 -7.74
CA ARG A 124 -2.91 10.28 -8.32
C ARG A 124 -3.30 11.66 -7.80
N SER A 125 -4.47 11.83 -7.19
CA SER A 125 -4.99 13.16 -6.80
C SER A 125 -4.94 13.42 -5.29
N CYS A 126 -5.16 12.42 -4.45
CA CYS A 126 -5.33 12.61 -3.00
C CYS A 126 -4.12 12.10 -2.21
N PRO A 127 -3.56 12.90 -1.29
CA PRO A 127 -2.68 12.40 -0.25
C PRO A 127 -3.56 11.68 0.79
N LEU A 128 -3.93 10.43 0.51
CA LEU A 128 -4.58 9.60 1.51
C LEU A 128 -3.49 9.09 2.46
N ASP A 129 -3.66 9.37 3.75
CA ASP A 129 -3.00 8.58 4.78
C ASP A 129 -3.68 7.21 4.78
N TYR A 130 -3.06 6.22 4.14
CA TYR A 130 -3.64 4.88 4.01
C TYR A 130 -3.68 4.12 5.34
N GLN A 131 -3.16 4.69 6.44
CA GLN A 131 -3.32 4.20 7.82
C GLN A 131 -4.76 4.39 8.34
N VAL A 132 -5.78 4.30 7.48
CA VAL A 132 -7.17 4.35 7.91
C VAL A 132 -7.54 3.01 8.53
N HIS A 133 -7.57 2.97 9.86
CA HIS A 133 -8.24 1.90 10.59
C HIS A 133 -9.76 2.08 10.46
N PHE A 134 -10.39 1.38 9.51
CA PHE A 134 -11.85 1.27 9.49
C PHE A 134 -12.31 0.44 10.69
N LYS A 135 -12.49 1.09 11.85
CA LYS A 135 -13.28 0.51 12.93
C LYS A 135 -14.70 0.39 12.40
N ASN A 136 -15.23 -0.85 12.35
CA ASN A 136 -16.63 -1.23 12.07
C ASN A 136 -16.97 -1.84 10.70
N PHE A 137 -16.02 -2.34 9.91
CA PHE A 137 -16.38 -3.25 8.80
C PHE A 137 -16.35 -4.71 9.26
N SER A 138 -17.40 -5.11 9.98
CA SER A 138 -17.74 -6.52 10.12
C SER A 138 -18.01 -7.11 8.74
N ALA A 139 -17.37 -8.24 8.45
CA ALA A 139 -17.47 -8.96 7.19
C ALA A 139 -18.84 -9.63 7.04
N ALA A 140 -19.89 -8.86 6.72
CA ALA A 140 -21.10 -9.42 6.15
C ALA A 140 -20.89 -9.57 4.64
N ALA A 141 -20.66 -10.80 4.19
CA ALA A 141 -20.60 -11.16 2.79
C ALA A 141 -21.96 -10.93 2.11
N PRO A 142 -22.02 -10.41 0.87
CA PRO A 142 -23.26 -10.40 0.10
C PRO A 142 -23.37 -11.73 -0.65
N GLY A 143 -24.25 -12.62 -0.21
CA GLY A 143 -24.53 -13.85 -0.93
C GLY A 143 -25.61 -14.68 -0.25
N GLY A 144 -26.80 -14.72 -0.85
CA GLY A 144 -27.85 -15.65 -0.45
C GLY A 144 -29.27 -15.17 -0.71
N GLY A 145 -29.56 -14.71 -1.93
CA GLY A 145 -30.94 -14.70 -2.39
C GLY A 145 -31.41 -16.13 -2.59
N SER A 146 -32.53 -16.51 -1.96
CA SER A 146 -33.43 -17.55 -2.46
C SER A 146 -34.82 -17.26 -1.92
N SER A 147 -35.61 -16.65 -2.80
CA SER A 147 -37.06 -16.61 -2.75
C SER A 147 -37.64 -18.03 -2.85
N SER A 148 -38.59 -18.38 -1.97
CA SER A 148 -39.73 -19.21 -2.35
C SER A 148 -40.89 -18.97 -1.38
N SER A 149 -41.88 -18.26 -1.88
CA SER A 149 -43.25 -18.22 -1.39
C SER A 149 -43.94 -19.56 -1.60
N SER A 150 -44.71 -20.04 -0.62
CA SER A 150 -46.06 -20.58 -0.86
C SER A 150 -46.76 -20.98 0.45
N SER A 151 -47.90 -20.34 0.65
CA SER A 151 -48.97 -20.63 1.59
C SER A 151 -49.56 -22.05 1.44
N SER A 152 -50.04 -22.66 2.52
CA SER A 152 -51.46 -23.05 2.69
C SER A 152 -51.70 -24.01 3.87
N SER A 153 -52.61 -23.54 4.75
CA SER A 153 -53.66 -24.21 5.53
C SER A 153 -53.70 -25.74 5.70
N GLY A 154 -53.98 -26.16 6.93
CA GLY A 154 -54.95 -27.21 7.25
C GLY A 154 -54.46 -28.34 8.16
N GLY A 155 -55.07 -28.55 9.32
CA GLY A 155 -54.87 -29.77 10.11
C GLY A 155 -55.27 -29.71 11.58
N MET A 156 -56.58 -29.81 11.83
CA MET A 156 -57.20 -30.08 13.14
C MET A 156 -57.05 -31.58 13.49
N GLY A 157 -56.66 -31.94 14.73
CA GLY A 157 -56.98 -33.26 15.28
C GLY A 157 -56.01 -33.93 16.25
N ARG A 158 -56.47 -34.08 17.51
CA ARG A 158 -56.22 -35.15 18.50
C ARG A 158 -54.79 -35.19 19.08
N TYR A 159 -54.58 -35.23 20.40
CA TYR A 159 -55.22 -36.01 21.47
C TYR A 159 -55.51 -35.17 22.71
#